data_AF-A0A3M2YJI1-F1
#
_entry.id   AF-A0A3M2YJI1-F1
#
_cell.length_a   1.000
_cell.length_b   1.000
_cell.length_c   1.000
_cell.angle_alpha   90.00
_cell.angle_beta   90.00
_cell.angle_gamma   90.00
#
_symmetry.space_group_name_H-M   'P 1'
#
loop_
_entity.id
_entity.type
_entity.pdbx_description
1 polymer ?
#
loop_
_entity_poly.entity_id
_entity_poly.type
_entity_poly.pdbx_seq_one_letter_code
_entity_poly.pdbx_strand_id
1 'polypeptide(L)'
;TATGVASASTVSAISQGFAVGNANKNKETPVLFVLHAKSAVPARNLSGARGVTLSESRLPLSVASKSEHEVILDITNRYEITHARREGAYIVVDMNVLGRSTR
;
A
#
# COMPACT_ATOMS: atom_id res chain seq x y z
N THR A 1 9.97 -9.06 17.72
CA THR A 1 9.04 -9.13 16.58
C THR A 1 8.93 -7.73 16.01
N ALA A 2 9.32 -7.51 14.76
CA ALA A 2 9.38 -6.15 14.21
C ALA A 2 7.97 -5.57 14.08
N THR A 3 7.69 -4.50 14.83
CA THR A 3 6.50 -3.66 14.69
C THR A 3 6.73 -2.71 13.52
N GLY A 4 6.62 -3.23 12.30
CA GLY A 4 6.61 -2.41 11.09
C GLY A 4 5.20 -1.87 10.84
N VAL A 5 5.11 -0.67 10.29
CA VAL A 5 3.89 -0.14 9.68
C VAL A 5 4.19 -0.02 8.19
N ALA A 6 3.28 -0.46 7.33
CA ALA A 6 3.42 -0.23 5.89
C ALA A 6 2.73 1.08 5.54
N SER A 7 3.48 2.02 4.94
CA SER A 7 2.96 3.29 4.44
C SER A 7 2.78 3.20 2.93
N ALA A 8 1.63 3.66 2.45
CA ALA A 8 1.28 3.77 1.05
C ALA A 8 0.74 5.17 0.75
N SER A 9 0.69 5.56 -0.53
CA SER A 9 0.05 6.82 -0.94
C SER A 9 -1.07 6.52 -1.93
N THR A 10 -2.16 7.29 -1.87
CA THR A 10 -3.20 7.25 -2.91
C THR A 10 -2.78 7.98 -4.19
N VAL A 11 -1.64 8.68 -4.17
CA VAL A 11 -1.07 9.39 -5.33
C VAL A 11 0.18 8.67 -5.82
N SER A 12 0.10 8.07 -7.01
CA SER A 12 1.17 7.26 -7.60
C SER A 12 2.51 8.01 -7.74
N ALA A 13 2.47 9.30 -8.07
CA ALA A 13 3.67 10.12 -8.23
C ALA A 13 4.52 10.20 -6.96
N ILE A 14 3.90 10.16 -5.78
CA ILE A 14 4.58 10.19 -4.49
C ILE A 14 5.33 8.87 -4.27
N SER A 15 4.64 7.73 -4.42
CA SER A 15 5.26 6.41 -4.29
C SER A 15 6.36 6.18 -5.33
N GLN A 16 6.18 6.67 -6.55
CA GLN A 16 7.22 6.63 -7.60
C GLN A 16 8.46 7.43 -7.21
N GLY A 17 8.29 8.64 -6.67
CA GLY A 17 9.40 9.48 -6.20
C GLY A 17 10.26 8.77 -5.16
N PHE A 18 9.63 8.15 -4.15
CA PHE A 18 10.34 7.37 -3.14
C PHE A 18 11.05 6.14 -3.72
N ALA A 19 10.38 5.38 -4.57
CA ALA A 19 10.95 4.18 -5.19
C ALA A 19 12.19 4.50 -6.03
N VAL A 20 12.14 5.53 -6.88
CA VAL A 20 13.28 5.95 -7.71
C VAL A 20 14.41 6.50 -6.84
N GLY A 21 14.09 7.37 -5.88
CA GLY A 21 15.08 7.98 -5.00
C GLY A 21 15.91 6.95 -4.24
N ASN A 22 15.23 5.97 -3.63
CA ASN A 22 15.88 4.88 -2.89
C ASN A 22 16.64 3.93 -3.83
N ALA A 23 16.04 3.52 -4.94
CA ALA A 23 16.66 2.62 -5.89
C ALA A 23 17.96 3.20 -6.47
N ASN A 24 17.97 4.49 -6.84
CA ASN A 24 19.16 5.16 -7.35
C ASN A 24 20.27 5.24 -6.28
N LYS A 25 19.90 5.52 -5.03
CA LYS A 25 20.86 5.58 -3.91
C LYS A 25 21.52 4.22 -3.65
N ASN A 26 20.76 3.14 -3.77
CA ASN A 26 21.20 1.79 -3.43
C ASN A 26 21.62 0.94 -4.64
N LYS A 27 21.51 1.46 -5.87
CA LYS A 27 21.70 0.73 -7.14
C LYS A 27 20.79 -0.51 -7.26
N GLU A 28 19.55 -0.37 -6.80
CA GLU A 28 18.53 -1.42 -6.83
C GLU A 28 17.53 -1.21 -7.99
N THR A 29 16.69 -2.21 -8.25
CA THR A 29 15.57 -2.02 -9.17
C THR A 29 14.37 -1.44 -8.40
N PRO A 30 13.79 -0.30 -8.83
CA PRO A 30 12.63 0.26 -8.16
C PRO A 30 11.41 -0.66 -8.35
N VAL A 31 10.74 -0.97 -7.25
CA VAL A 31 9.52 -1.78 -7.22
C VAL A 31 8.35 -0.92 -6.74
N LEU A 32 7.23 -0.97 -7.46
CA LEU A 32 5.99 -0.31 -7.11
C LEU A 32 4.93 -1.35 -6.76
N PHE A 33 4.38 -1.26 -5.55
CA PHE A 33 3.24 -2.08 -5.15
C PHE A 33 1.95 -1.31 -5.39
N VAL A 34 1.10 -1.82 -6.27
CA VAL A 34 -0.25 -1.31 -6.50
C VAL A 34 -1.21 -2.10 -5.62
N LEU A 35 -1.77 -1.43 -4.63
CA LEU A 35 -2.59 -2.07 -3.60
C LEU A 35 -4.08 -1.92 -3.91
N HIS A 36 -4.70 -3.03 -4.27
CA HIS A 36 -6.14 -3.14 -4.46
C HIS A 36 -6.79 -3.52 -3.13
N ALA A 37 -7.19 -2.50 -2.36
CA ALA A 37 -7.95 -2.71 -1.13
C ALA A 37 -9.37 -3.13 -1.50
N LYS A 38 -9.76 -4.37 -1.16
CA LYS A 38 -11.15 -4.80 -1.28
C LYS A 38 -11.98 -4.11 -0.19
N SER A 39 -13.11 -3.51 -0.58
CA SER A 39 -14.04 -2.86 0.35
C SER A 39 -14.41 -3.80 1.50
N ALA A 40 -14.53 -3.25 2.70
CA ALA A 40 -14.90 -4.00 3.87
C ALA A 40 -16.29 -4.63 3.67
N VAL A 41 -16.42 -5.90 4.09
CA VAL A 41 -17.59 -6.78 4.00
C VAL A 41 -17.67 -7.57 2.67
N PRO A 42 -17.11 -8.80 2.62
CA PRO A 42 -17.61 -9.76 1.65
C PRO A 42 -19.10 -10.00 1.94
N ALA A 43 -19.96 -9.93 0.92
CA ALA A 43 -21.41 -10.20 1.02
C ALA A 43 -21.75 -11.61 1.55
N ARG A 44 -20.74 -12.48 1.69
CA ARG A 44 -20.82 -13.77 2.38
C ARG A 44 -19.58 -13.95 3.25
N ASN A 45 -19.82 -14.24 4.54
CA ASN A 45 -18.82 -14.64 5.53
C ASN A 45 -18.10 -15.94 5.11
N LEU A 46 -17.13 -15.87 4.19
CA LEU A 46 -16.49 -17.08 3.65
C LEU A 46 -15.00 -17.24 3.97
N SER A 47 -14.33 -16.35 4.73
CA SER A 47 -12.96 -16.68 5.19
C SER A 47 -12.40 -15.92 6.41
N GLY A 48 -13.24 -15.25 7.20
CA GLY A 48 -12.78 -14.58 8.43
C GLY A 48 -11.87 -13.37 8.23
N ALA A 49 -11.63 -12.92 6.99
CA ALA A 49 -10.89 -11.69 6.68
C ALA A 49 -11.74 -10.44 7.02
N ARG A 50 -11.26 -9.59 7.95
CA ARG A 50 -11.83 -8.25 8.21
C ARG A 50 -11.33 -7.27 7.13
N GLY A 51 -12.09 -6.23 6.81
CA GLY A 51 -11.69 -5.24 5.79
C GLY A 51 -10.43 -4.44 6.17
N VAL A 52 -9.82 -3.76 5.21
CA VAL A 52 -8.70 -2.84 5.45
C VAL A 52 -9.24 -1.52 5.98
N THR A 53 -8.83 -1.10 7.18
CA THR A 53 -9.13 0.25 7.68
C THR A 53 -8.16 1.23 7.04
N LEU A 54 -8.63 1.98 6.05
CA LEU A 54 -7.89 3.11 5.49
C LEU A 54 -8.11 4.31 6.42
N SER A 55 -7.05 4.86 7.02
CA SER A 55 -7.13 6.16 7.70
C SER A 55 -6.59 7.21 6.75
N GLU A 56 -7.41 8.22 6.45
CA GLU A 56 -6.94 9.42 5.76
C GLU A 56 -5.97 10.21 6.66
N SER A 57 -5.06 10.95 6.02
CA SER A 57 -4.07 11.80 6.70
C SER A 57 -4.75 12.83 7.60
N ARG A 58 -4.28 12.95 8.85
CA ARG A 58 -4.79 13.91 9.85
C ARG A 58 -4.11 15.28 9.79
N LEU A 59 -3.46 15.60 8.68
CA LEU A 59 -2.73 16.84 8.54
C LEU A 59 -3.67 18.06 8.59
N PRO A 60 -3.30 19.14 9.31
CA PRO A 60 -4.08 20.37 9.32
C PRO A 60 -4.33 20.91 7.90
N LEU A 61 -5.52 21.47 7.64
CA LEU A 61 -5.90 22.03 6.32
C LEU A 61 -4.88 23.05 5.78
N SER A 62 -4.17 23.75 6.66
CA SER A 62 -3.11 24.71 6.30
C SER A 62 -1.88 24.08 5.61
N VAL A 63 -1.70 22.77 5.72
CA VAL A 63 -0.64 21.99 5.05
C VAL A 63 -1.20 20.95 4.09
N ALA A 64 -2.50 20.98 3.79
CA ALA A 64 -3.15 20.03 2.86
C ALA A 64 -2.54 20.07 1.44
N SER A 65 -2.02 21.23 1.00
CA SER A 65 -1.26 21.35 -0.26
C SER A 65 0.10 20.66 -0.26
N LYS A 66 0.58 20.21 0.92
CA LYS A 66 1.78 19.40 1.13
C LYS A 66 1.43 17.98 1.60
N SER A 67 0.18 17.54 1.42
CA SER A 67 -0.26 16.21 1.84
C SER A 67 0.46 15.13 1.06
N GLU A 68 1.04 14.15 1.76
CA GLU A 68 1.64 12.97 1.14
C GLU A 68 0.58 11.95 0.68
N HIS A 69 -0.71 12.26 0.89
CA HIS A 69 -1.84 11.37 0.62
C HIS A 69 -1.63 9.98 1.25
N GLU A 70 -1.03 9.97 2.43
CA GLU A 70 -0.58 8.76 3.11
C GLU A 70 -1.77 7.93 3.62
N VAL A 71 -1.64 6.63 3.40
CA VAL A 71 -2.48 5.57 3.94
C VAL A 71 -1.58 4.63 4.74
N ILE A 72 -1.90 4.51 6.02
CA ILE A 72 -1.23 3.58 6.91
C ILE A 72 -1.94 2.22 6.89
N LEU A 73 -1.18 1.17 6.59
CA LEU A 73 -1.66 -0.20 6.54
C LEU A 73 -1.16 -1.01 7.73
N ASP A 74 -2.06 -1.79 8.32
CA ASP A 74 -1.74 -2.73 9.39
C ASP A 74 -0.82 -3.86 8.87
N ILE A 75 0.25 -4.15 9.61
CA ILE A 75 1.21 -5.22 9.30
C ILE A 75 0.61 -6.62 9.30
N THR A 76 -0.52 -6.81 10.00
CA THR A 76 -1.24 -8.07 10.05
C THR A 76 -2.13 -8.31 8.84
N ASN A 77 -2.19 -7.35 7.91
CA ASN A 77 -2.85 -7.55 6.62
C ASN A 77 -2.11 -8.63 5.81
N ARG A 78 -2.89 -9.43 5.09
CA ARG A 78 -2.36 -10.37 4.10
C ARG A 78 -2.39 -9.69 2.74
N TYR A 79 -1.28 -9.81 2.02
CA TYR A 79 -1.16 -9.31 0.66
C TYR A 79 -1.06 -10.48 -0.31
N GLU A 80 -1.91 -10.49 -1.32
CA GLU A 80 -1.88 -11.50 -2.38
C GLU A 80 -1.41 -10.84 -3.67
N ILE A 81 -0.27 -11.28 -4.20
CA ILE A 81 0.23 -10.82 -5.50
C ILE A 81 -0.65 -11.41 -6.60
N THR A 82 -1.23 -10.54 -7.43
CA THR A 82 -2.09 -10.94 -8.55
C THR A 82 -1.36 -10.84 -9.88
N HIS A 83 -0.46 -9.87 -10.02
CA HIS A 83 0.34 -9.68 -11.21
C HIS A 83 1.67 -9.01 -10.88
N ALA A 84 2.70 -9.33 -11.66
CA ALA A 84 3.97 -8.62 -11.65
C ALA A 84 4.40 -8.39 -13.08
N ARG A 85 4.76 -7.15 -13.42
CA ARG A 85 5.19 -6.77 -14.76
C ARG A 85 6.29 -5.72 -14.70
N ARG A 86 7.07 -5.63 -15.77
CA ARG A 86 8.04 -4.54 -15.94
C ARG A 86 7.37 -3.39 -16.70
N GLU A 87 7.41 -2.19 -16.13
CA GLU A 87 6.94 -0.96 -16.78
C GLU A 87 8.08 0.07 -16.78
N GLY A 88 8.72 0.24 -17.94
CA GLY A 88 9.89 1.11 -18.05
C GLY A 88 11.02 0.70 -17.09
N ALA A 89 11.36 1.60 -16.17
CA ALA A 89 12.38 1.38 -15.15
C ALA A 89 11.88 0.57 -13.93
N TYR A 90 10.57 0.38 -13.79
CA TYR A 90 9.94 -0.18 -12.60
C TYR A 90 9.59 -1.66 -12.79
N ILE A 91 9.63 -2.40 -11.68
CA ILE A 91 8.80 -3.61 -11.52
C ILE A 91 7.52 -3.18 -10.81
N VAL A 92 6.37 -3.37 -11.45
CA VAL A 92 5.05 -3.08 -10.88
C VAL A 92 4.41 -4.39 -10.43
N VAL A 93 4.01 -4.44 -9.16
CA VAL A 93 3.41 -5.61 -8.51
C VAL A 93 2.01 -5.22 -8.06
N ASP A 94 0.99 -5.78 -8.71
CA ASP A 94 -0.39 -5.67 -8.28
C ASP A 94 -0.66 -6.64 -7.13
N MET A 95 -1.26 -6.12 -6.06
CA MET A 95 -1.59 -6.91 -4.88
C MET A 95 -3.02 -6.65 -4.42
N ASN A 96 -3.75 -7.70 -4.05
CA ASN A 96 -4.95 -7.56 -3.24
C ASN A 96 -4.55 -7.42 -1.77
N VAL A 97 -5.08 -6.41 -1.08
CA VAL A 97 -4.95 -6.29 0.37
C VAL A 97 -6.17 -6.91 1.03
N LEU A 98 -5.92 -7.94 1.84
CA LEU A 98 -6.93 -8.67 2.61
C LEU A 98 -6.66 -8.39 4.09
N GLY A 99 -7.64 -7.83 4.81
CA GLY A 99 -7.44 -7.59 6.22
C GLY A 99 -7.44 -8.88 7.05
N ARG A 100 -7.00 -8.74 8.31
CA ARG A 100 -6.68 -9.83 9.22
C ARG A 100 -7.74 -10.94 9.23
N SER A 101 -7.32 -12.16 8.94
CA SER A 101 -8.12 -13.37 9.18
C SER A 101 -8.08 -13.69 10.67
N THR A 102 -9.22 -13.61 11.37
CA THR A 102 -9.32 -14.19 12.71
C THR A 102 -9.48 -15.70 12.54
N ARG A 103 -8.39 -16.44 12.67
CA ARG A 103 -8.45 -17.87 12.95
C ARG A 103 -8.52 -18.08 14.46
#